data_AF-A0A7K4MLZ7-F1
#
_entry.id   AF-A0A7K4MLZ7-F1
#
_cell.length_a   1.000
_cell.length_b   1.000
_cell.length_c   1.000
_cell.angle_alpha   90.00
_cell.angle_beta   90.00
_cell.angle_gamma   90.00
#
_symmetry.space_group_name_H-M   'P 1'
#
loop_
_entity.id
_entity.type
_entity.pdbx_description
1 polymer ?
#
loop_
_entity_poly.entity_id
_entity_poly.type
_entity_poly.pdbx_seq_one_letter_code
_entity_poly.pdbx_strand_id
1 'polypeptide(L)'
;MVTTFQYYLTQKVATINAGDWRYFMSEKYLKLFYEQLKEGSESLDDFGITGKYLFFHKNPKILTKVAKEEIIHNKFDVAKINNKLLGTSTEYVLCLYYTDDSRKNELAKKYQEKNDIHYRYWKSDEDTRKGKYSKEFLERTRASKDV
;
A
#
# COMPACT_ATOMS: atom_id res chain seq x y z
N MET A 1 -14.12 9.45 18.10
CA MET A 1 -15.18 8.46 18.34
C MET A 1 -15.18 7.52 17.15
N VAL A 2 -14.69 6.29 17.30
CA VAL A 2 -14.49 5.37 16.17
C VAL A 2 -15.82 4.70 15.82
N THR A 3 -16.27 4.92 14.59
CA THR A 3 -17.52 4.39 14.03
C THR A 3 -17.35 2.90 13.70
N THR A 4 -18.21 2.08 14.29
CA THR A 4 -18.50 0.65 14.03
C THR A 4 -17.54 -0.15 13.13
N PHE A 5 -16.80 -1.08 13.73
CA PHE A 5 -16.05 -2.13 13.01
C PHE A 5 -16.98 -3.31 12.65
N GLN A 6 -17.37 -3.44 11.39
CA GLN A 6 -17.90 -4.70 10.86
C GLN A 6 -16.78 -5.45 10.14
N TYR A 7 -16.24 -6.50 10.76
CA TYR A 7 -15.30 -7.42 10.11
C TYR A 7 -16.02 -8.74 9.75
N TYR A 8 -16.06 -9.05 8.46
CA TYR A 8 -16.49 -10.36 7.97
C TYR A 8 -15.25 -11.26 7.89
N LEU A 9 -15.14 -12.22 8.81
CA LEU A 9 -14.05 -13.22 8.92
C LEU A 9 -13.98 -14.23 7.75
N THR A 10 -14.73 -14.03 6.67
CA THR A 10 -14.78 -14.96 5.52
C THR A 10 -13.58 -14.83 4.58
N GLN A 11 -12.71 -13.82 4.77
CA GLN A 11 -11.47 -13.64 4.02
C GLN A 11 -10.32 -13.41 4.99
N LYS A 12 -9.14 -13.99 4.74
CA LYS A 12 -7.90 -13.84 5.54
C LYS A 12 -7.35 -12.39 5.62
N VAL A 13 -8.15 -11.41 5.20
CA VAL A 13 -7.79 -9.99 5.05
C VAL A 13 -8.88 -9.13 5.66
N ALA A 14 -8.53 -8.39 6.71
CA ALA A 14 -9.35 -7.35 7.29
C ALA A 14 -9.38 -6.11 6.41
N THR A 15 -10.56 -5.49 6.32
CA THR A 15 -10.74 -4.22 5.61
C THR A 15 -11.31 -3.20 6.58
N ILE A 16 -10.64 -2.06 6.72
CA ILE A 16 -11.03 -1.00 7.66
C ILE A 16 -11.04 0.33 6.90
N ASN A 17 -12.11 1.12 7.05
CA ASN A 17 -12.13 2.50 6.54
C ASN A 17 -11.77 3.46 7.69
N ALA A 18 -10.78 4.32 7.47
CA ALA A 18 -10.38 5.36 8.40
C ALA A 18 -10.12 6.66 7.63
N GLY A 19 -11.04 7.62 7.79
CA GLY A 19 -11.04 8.87 7.01
C GLY A 19 -11.06 8.59 5.51
N ASP A 20 -10.14 9.24 4.78
CA ASP A 20 -10.03 9.12 3.33
C ASP A 20 -9.30 7.84 2.87
N TRP A 21 -9.00 6.90 3.77
CA TRP A 21 -8.23 5.70 3.47
C TRP A 21 -8.98 4.43 3.83
N ARG A 22 -8.75 3.39 3.02
CA ARG A 22 -9.15 2.01 3.26
C ARG A 22 -7.92 1.16 3.45
N TYR A 23 -7.85 0.49 4.60
CA TYR A 23 -6.77 -0.38 4.98
C TYR A 23 -7.14 -1.83 4.72
N PHE A 24 -6.13 -2.62 4.38
CA PHE A 24 -6.18 -4.06 4.21
C PHE A 24 -5.11 -4.67 5.12
N MET A 25 -5.47 -5.60 5.99
CA MET A 25 -4.54 -6.18 6.97
C MET A 25 -4.65 -7.69 7.01
N SER A 26 -3.53 -8.39 7.13
CA SER A 26 -3.53 -9.80 7.48
C SER A 26 -4.11 -9.98 8.90
N GLU A 27 -4.57 -11.19 9.24
CA GLU A 27 -5.07 -11.47 10.59
C GLU A 27 -4.01 -11.18 11.67
N LYS A 28 -2.76 -11.53 11.39
CA LYS A 28 -1.60 -11.25 12.25
C LYS A 28 -1.50 -9.75 12.53
N TYR A 29 -1.54 -8.93 11.47
CA TYR A 29 -1.40 -7.48 11.61
C TYR A 29 -2.62 -6.83 12.26
N LEU A 30 -3.83 -7.34 11.99
CA LEU A 30 -5.05 -6.86 12.61
C LEU A 30 -4.99 -6.96 14.13
N LYS A 31 -4.56 -8.10 14.67
CA LYS A 31 -4.43 -8.32 16.12
C LYS A 31 -3.47 -7.33 16.74
N LEU A 32 -2.30 -7.15 16.11
CA LEU A 32 -1.29 -6.21 16.58
C LEU A 32 -1.78 -4.75 16.56
N PHE A 33 -2.46 -4.34 15.48
CA PHE A 33 -3.05 -3.02 15.37
C PHE A 33 -4.09 -2.74 16.46
N TYR A 34 -4.92 -3.73 16.81
CA TYR A 34 -5.88 -3.59 17.90
C TYR A 34 -5.22 -3.43 19.27
N GLU A 35 -4.14 -4.17 19.56
CA GLU A 35 -3.44 -4.01 20.84
C GLU A 35 -2.79 -2.62 20.95
N GLN A 36 -2.16 -2.11 19.89
CA GLN A 36 -1.60 -0.76 19.89
C GLN A 36 -2.66 0.34 20.09
N LEU A 37 -3.84 0.18 19.47
CA LEU A 37 -4.95 1.11 19.69
C LEU A 37 -5.42 1.16 21.14
N LYS A 38 -5.36 0.04 21.88
CA LYS A 38 -5.67 0.02 23.32
C LYS A 38 -4.60 0.74 24.14
N GLU A 39 -3.36 0.69 23.69
CA GLU A 39 -2.20 1.33 24.33
C GLU A 39 -2.03 2.80 23.94
N GLY A 40 -2.85 3.31 23.01
CA GLY A 40 -2.84 4.72 22.58
C GLY A 40 -1.75 5.07 21.57
N SER A 41 -1.14 4.09 20.89
CA SER A 41 -0.16 4.29 19.82
C SER A 41 -0.80 4.12 18.43
N GLU A 42 -0.49 5.02 17.50
CA GLU A 42 -0.93 4.98 16.09
C GLU A 42 0.22 4.69 15.10
N SER A 43 1.42 4.40 15.60
CA SER A 43 2.65 4.26 14.81
C SER A 43 2.80 2.86 14.20
N LEU A 44 3.01 2.80 12.88
CA LEU A 44 3.35 1.54 12.18
C LEU A 44 4.86 1.18 12.30
N ASP A 45 5.68 2.07 12.85
CA ASP A 45 7.14 1.91 12.92
C ASP A 45 7.52 0.73 13.83
N ASP A 46 6.66 0.41 14.81
CA ASP A 46 6.85 -0.68 15.77
C ASP A 46 6.80 -2.08 15.13
N PHE A 47 6.37 -2.19 13.87
CA PHE A 47 6.29 -3.45 13.14
C PHE A 47 7.47 -3.69 12.19
N GLY A 48 8.51 -2.86 12.27
CA GLY A 48 9.64 -2.93 11.35
C GLY A 48 9.28 -2.61 9.91
N ILE A 49 8.10 -2.00 9.67
CA ILE A 49 7.75 -1.45 8.37
C ILE A 49 8.63 -0.23 8.14
N THR A 50 9.34 -0.21 7.02
CA THR A 50 10.27 0.87 6.70
C THR A 50 9.91 1.60 5.41
N GLY A 51 8.82 1.19 4.75
CA GLY A 51 8.34 1.83 3.54
C GLY A 51 7.19 1.09 2.87
N LYS A 52 6.98 1.46 1.60
CA LYS A 52 5.82 1.04 0.81
C LYS A 52 6.11 0.97 -0.68
N TYR A 53 5.52 -0.03 -1.31
CA TYR A 53 5.40 -0.17 -2.75
C TYR A 53 4.16 0.57 -3.26
N LEU A 54 4.28 1.31 -4.36
CA LEU A 54 3.21 2.17 -4.86
C LEU A 54 2.65 1.65 -6.19
N PHE A 55 1.33 1.43 -6.22
CA PHE A 55 0.59 1.08 -7.43
C PHE A 55 -0.49 2.10 -7.70
N PHE A 56 -0.68 2.47 -8.96
CA PHE A 56 -1.69 3.44 -9.37
C PHE A 56 -2.62 2.83 -10.40
N HIS A 57 -3.90 3.19 -10.29
CA HIS A 57 -4.92 2.83 -11.26
C HIS A 57 -6.13 3.75 -11.12
N LYS A 58 -6.81 4.04 -12.23
CA LYS A 58 -8.11 4.75 -12.25
C LYS A 58 -9.25 4.01 -11.52
N ASN A 59 -9.14 2.71 -11.29
CA ASN A 59 -10.19 1.89 -10.70
C ASN A 59 -9.73 1.29 -9.35
N PRO A 60 -10.26 1.77 -8.21
CA PRO A 60 -9.81 1.31 -6.89
C PRO A 60 -10.21 -0.15 -6.61
N LYS A 61 -11.16 -0.73 -7.37
CA LYS A 61 -11.50 -2.16 -7.26
C LYS A 61 -10.36 -3.04 -7.79
N ILE A 62 -9.61 -2.58 -8.79
CA ILE A 62 -8.44 -3.32 -9.30
C ILE A 62 -7.33 -3.28 -8.26
N LEU A 63 -7.06 -2.12 -7.67
CA LEU A 63 -6.11 -1.99 -6.55
C LEU A 63 -6.53 -2.83 -5.34
N THR A 64 -7.83 -2.92 -5.06
CA THR A 64 -8.35 -3.79 -3.99
C THR A 64 -8.02 -5.26 -4.24
N LYS A 65 -8.12 -5.73 -5.49
CA LYS A 65 -7.72 -7.09 -5.86
C LYS A 65 -6.23 -7.30 -5.66
N VAL A 66 -5.39 -6.34 -6.07
CA VAL A 66 -3.94 -6.38 -5.82
C VAL A 66 -3.63 -6.47 -4.34
N ALA A 67 -4.20 -5.59 -3.51
CA ALA A 67 -3.98 -5.58 -2.07
C ALA A 67 -4.31 -6.93 -1.43
N LYS A 68 -5.47 -7.51 -1.77
CA LYS A 68 -5.89 -8.81 -1.23
C LYS A 68 -4.99 -9.94 -1.72
N GLU A 69 -4.65 -9.98 -3.01
CA GLU A 69 -3.76 -10.99 -3.58
C GLU A 69 -2.40 -10.99 -2.88
N GLU A 70 -1.80 -9.81 -2.71
CA GLU A 70 -0.49 -9.67 -2.08
C GLU A 70 -0.49 -10.07 -0.59
N ILE A 71 -1.56 -9.74 0.13
CA ILE A 71 -1.70 -10.12 1.54
C ILE A 71 -1.95 -11.62 1.69
N ILE A 72 -2.85 -12.20 0.88
CA ILE A 72 -3.26 -13.60 1.02
C ILE A 72 -2.15 -14.55 0.57
N HIS A 73 -1.48 -14.23 -0.54
CA HIS A 73 -0.60 -15.18 -1.23
C HIS A 73 0.89 -14.82 -1.15
N ASN A 74 1.24 -13.55 -0.95
CA ASN A 74 2.61 -13.07 -1.13
C ASN A 74 3.25 -12.50 0.14
N LYS A 75 2.67 -12.83 1.31
CA LYS A 75 3.18 -12.54 2.66
C LYS A 75 3.33 -11.05 2.98
N PHE A 76 2.51 -10.20 2.36
CA PHE A 76 2.34 -8.84 2.82
C PHE A 76 1.37 -8.79 3.98
N ASP A 77 1.63 -7.92 4.95
CA ASP A 77 0.80 -7.84 6.17
C ASP A 77 -0.16 -6.65 6.14
N VAL A 78 0.17 -5.56 5.43
CA VAL A 78 -0.68 -4.37 5.40
C VAL A 78 -0.60 -3.60 4.09
N ALA A 79 -1.74 -3.06 3.68
CA ALA A 79 -1.86 -2.14 2.56
C ALA A 79 -2.91 -1.06 2.83
N LYS A 80 -2.87 0.05 2.10
CA LYS A 80 -3.97 1.02 2.09
C LYS A 80 -4.21 1.62 0.72
N ILE A 81 -5.47 1.97 0.46
CA ILE A 81 -5.94 2.62 -0.76
C ILE A 81 -6.73 3.87 -0.36
N ASN A 82 -6.55 4.98 -1.06
CA ASN A 82 -7.39 6.16 -0.88
C ASN A 82 -8.84 5.87 -1.33
N ASN A 83 -9.83 6.28 -0.54
CA ASN A 83 -11.26 6.13 -0.85
C ASN A 83 -11.75 7.16 -1.89
N LYS A 84 -11.03 8.28 -2.04
CA LYS A 84 -11.28 9.34 -3.02
C LYS A 84 -9.97 9.78 -3.66
N LEU A 85 -10.01 10.30 -4.89
CA LEU A 85 -8.84 10.85 -5.57
C LEU A 85 -8.15 11.92 -4.71
N LEU A 86 -6.82 11.94 -4.73
CA LEU A 86 -6.01 12.84 -3.91
C LEU A 86 -5.56 14.04 -4.74
N GLY A 87 -5.90 15.25 -4.29
CA GLY A 87 -5.53 16.50 -4.97
C GLY A 87 -6.00 16.51 -6.43
N THR A 88 -5.07 16.73 -7.35
CA THR A 88 -5.30 16.72 -8.80
C THR A 88 -5.05 15.36 -9.48
N SER A 89 -4.83 14.29 -8.69
CA SER A 89 -4.59 12.96 -9.25
C SER A 89 -5.80 12.41 -10.00
N THR A 90 -5.56 11.79 -11.15
CA THR A 90 -6.58 11.05 -11.92
C THR A 90 -6.64 9.57 -11.55
N GLU A 91 -5.75 9.12 -10.67
CA GLU A 91 -5.62 7.73 -10.25
C GLU A 91 -5.70 7.59 -8.73
N TYR A 92 -6.19 6.43 -8.31
CA TYR A 92 -6.07 5.95 -6.94
C TYR A 92 -4.68 5.37 -6.74
N VAL A 93 -4.23 5.39 -5.49
CA VAL A 93 -2.95 4.84 -5.06
C VAL A 93 -3.17 3.71 -4.06
N LEU A 94 -2.52 2.58 -4.31
CA LEU A 94 -2.31 1.52 -3.35
C LEU A 94 -0.89 1.66 -2.80
N CYS A 95 -0.81 1.80 -1.48
CA CYS A 95 0.43 1.66 -0.72
C CYS A 95 0.46 0.26 -0.12
N LEU A 96 1.37 -0.58 -0.58
CA LEU A 96 1.61 -1.92 -0.04
C LEU A 96 2.87 -1.89 0.82
N TYR A 97 2.74 -2.06 2.12
CA TYR A 97 3.83 -1.82 3.07
C TYR A 97 4.67 -3.07 3.30
N TYR A 98 5.97 -2.87 3.55
CA TYR A 98 6.90 -3.96 3.83
C TYR A 98 8.07 -3.48 4.70
N THR A 99 8.99 -4.40 5.01
CA THR A 99 10.15 -4.13 5.88
C THR A 99 11.35 -3.57 5.13
N ASP A 100 11.39 -3.71 3.80
CA ASP A 100 12.50 -3.26 2.92
C ASP A 100 12.07 -3.25 1.43
N ASP A 101 13.01 -2.89 0.55
CA ASP A 101 12.81 -2.77 -0.89
C ASP A 101 13.09 -4.07 -1.69
N SER A 102 13.33 -5.20 -1.01
CA SER A 102 13.79 -6.45 -1.63
C SER A 102 12.85 -7.02 -2.70
N ARG A 103 11.54 -6.72 -2.60
CA ARG A 103 10.49 -7.22 -3.50
C ARG A 103 10.30 -6.35 -4.74
N LYS A 104 11.04 -5.24 -4.89
CA LYS A 104 10.77 -4.24 -5.94
C LYS A 104 10.85 -4.78 -7.37
N ASN A 105 11.83 -5.65 -7.64
CA ASN A 105 12.01 -6.24 -8.98
C ASN A 105 10.99 -7.34 -9.27
N GLU A 106 10.64 -8.14 -8.25
CA GLU A 106 9.59 -9.15 -8.35
C GLU A 106 8.24 -8.51 -8.69
N LEU A 107 7.86 -7.47 -7.94
CA LEU A 107 6.61 -6.74 -8.16
C LEU A 107 6.62 -6.04 -9.53
N ALA A 108 7.73 -5.42 -9.93
CA ALA A 108 7.87 -4.82 -11.25
C ALA A 108 7.58 -5.85 -12.35
N LYS A 109 8.22 -7.03 -12.30
CA LYS A 109 8.02 -8.10 -13.27
C LYS A 109 6.58 -8.63 -13.26
N LYS A 110 6.01 -8.88 -12.07
CA LYS A 110 4.66 -9.43 -11.90
C LYS A 110 3.55 -8.53 -12.47
N TYR A 111 3.75 -7.21 -12.39
CA TYR A 111 2.75 -6.24 -12.81
C TYR A 111 3.06 -5.55 -14.14
N GLN A 112 4.22 -5.83 -14.75
CA GLN A 112 4.64 -5.25 -16.04
C GLN A 112 3.64 -5.54 -17.16
N GLU A 113 3.08 -6.75 -17.22
CA GLU A 113 2.16 -7.19 -18.27
C GLU A 113 0.69 -6.91 -17.96
N LYS A 114 0.39 -6.41 -16.76
CA LYS A 114 -0.98 -6.06 -16.37
C LYS A 114 -1.27 -4.64 -16.85
N ASN A 115 -1.68 -4.53 -18.12
CA ASN A 115 -1.76 -3.34 -18.97
C ASN A 115 -2.42 -2.05 -18.43
N ASP A 116 -2.87 -2.00 -17.17
CA ASP A 116 -3.46 -0.79 -16.57
C ASP A 116 -2.99 -0.50 -15.13
N ILE A 117 -2.03 -1.27 -14.58
CA ILE A 117 -1.47 -1.01 -13.25
C ILE A 117 -0.13 -0.31 -13.37
N HIS A 118 -0.07 0.95 -12.98
CA HIS A 118 1.18 1.71 -12.94
C HIS A 118 1.92 1.44 -11.62
N TYR A 119 2.96 0.62 -11.67
CA TYR A 119 3.85 0.38 -10.53
C TYR A 119 4.98 1.41 -10.47
N ARG A 120 5.14 2.10 -9.34
CA ARG A 120 6.17 3.13 -9.11
C ARG A 120 7.18 2.74 -8.02
N TYR A 121 7.52 1.46 -7.96
CA TYR A 121 8.59 0.93 -7.10
C TYR A 121 8.38 1.21 -5.61
N TRP A 122 9.45 1.01 -4.84
CA TRP A 122 9.52 1.22 -3.40
C TRP A 122 9.71 2.69 -3.04
N LYS A 123 9.14 3.11 -1.91
CA LYS A 123 9.39 4.37 -1.26
C LYS A 123 9.59 4.13 0.23
N SER A 124 10.77 4.44 0.76
CA SER A 124 11.05 4.35 2.19
C SER A 124 10.22 5.39 2.97
N ASP A 125 10.00 5.15 4.26
CA ASP A 125 9.34 6.12 5.13
C ASP A 125 10.23 7.33 5.38
N GLU A 126 11.54 7.16 5.39
CA GLU A 126 12.50 8.27 5.41
C GLU A 126 12.35 9.16 4.17
N ASP A 127 12.30 8.58 2.97
CA ASP A 127 12.08 9.33 1.72
C ASP A 127 10.68 9.96 1.68
N THR A 128 9.69 9.29 2.28
CA THR A 128 8.35 9.86 2.45
C THR A 128 8.40 11.12 3.31
N ARG A 129 9.08 11.09 4.45
CA ARG A 129 9.30 12.25 5.32
C ARG A 129 10.08 13.37 4.63
N LYS A 130 11.02 13.03 3.75
CA LYS A 130 11.87 13.98 3.01
C LYS A 130 11.27 14.42 1.66
N GLY A 131 10.08 13.94 1.28
CA GLY A 131 9.45 14.26 -0.01
C GLY A 131 10.18 13.73 -1.25
N LYS A 132 11.10 12.76 -1.11
CA LYS A 132 11.90 12.21 -2.21
C LYS A 132 11.14 11.14 -2.99
N TYR A 133 11.48 10.95 -4.27
CA TYR A 133 11.03 9.80 -5.09
C TYR A 133 12.18 8.78 -5.22
N SER A 134 11.85 7.52 -5.50
CA SER A 134 12.86 6.47 -5.75
C SER A 134 13.69 6.77 -6.99
N LYS A 135 14.97 6.38 -6.96
CA LYS A 135 15.91 6.61 -8.07
C LYS A 135 15.41 5.94 -9.35
N GLU A 136 14.93 4.71 -9.25
CA GLU A 136 14.41 3.92 -10.37
C GLU A 136 13.20 4.59 -11.03
N PHE A 137 12.31 5.19 -10.22
CA PHE A 137 11.19 5.98 -10.76
C PHE A 137 11.68 7.22 -11.51
N LEU A 138 12.67 7.94 -10.96
CA LEU A 138 13.25 9.12 -11.59
C LEU A 138 13.99 8.77 -12.89
N GLU A 139 14.74 7.68 -12.91
CA GLU A 139 15.47 7.18 -14.08
C GLU A 139 14.52 6.77 -15.20
N ARG A 140 13.48 5.98 -14.88
CA ARG A 140 12.48 5.55 -15.86
C ARG A 140 11.68 6.74 -16.43
N THR A 141 11.35 7.72 -15.59
CA THR A 141 10.64 8.93 -16.03
C THR A 141 11.51 9.83 -16.90
N ARG A 142 12.82 9.92 -16.63
CA ARG A 142 13.78 10.65 -17.48
C ARG A 142 13.91 9.99 -18.85
N ALA A 143 14.10 8.67 -18.89
CA ALA A 143 14.18 7.93 -20.16
C ALA A 143 12.90 8.01 -21.01
N SER A 144 11.74 8.29 -20.39
CA SER A 144 10.46 8.46 -21.09
C SER A 144 10.25 9.86 -21.68
N LYS A 145 11.10 10.84 -21.33
CA LYS A 145 11.02 12.23 -21.83
C LYS A 145 11.95 12.50 -23.02
N ASP A 146 12.87 11.58 -23.29
CA ASP A 146 13.86 11.69 -24.37
C ASP A 146 13.43 10.90 -25.63
N VAL A 147 12.11 10.63 -25.78
CA VAL A 147 11.49 9.99 -26.96
C VAL A 147 10.40 10.88 -27.53
#